data_AF-A0A0T6AGG3-F1
#
_entry.id   AF-A0A0T6AGG3-F1
#
_cell.length_a   1.000
_cell.length_b   1.000
_cell.length_c   1.000
_cell.angle_alpha   90.00
_cell.angle_beta   90.00
_cell.angle_gamma   90.00
#
_symmetry.space_group_name_H-M   'P 1'
#
loop_
_entity.id
_entity.type
_entity.pdbx_description
1 polymer ?
#
loop_
_entity_poly.entity_id
_entity_poly.type
_entity_poly.pdbx_seq_one_letter_code
_entity_poly.pdbx_strand_id
1 'polypeptide(L)'
;MRRWFFRAGICLFPLAVTPIWIFLIARGSLNFGGGEKDLFLVIPWLVWSALFLAIGVVAWVRGLSWTRGLAWSAGGAAAILVVVGTGLLLFASGLLGVR
;
A
#
# COMPACT_ATOMS: atom_id res chain seq x y z
N MET A 1 -3.85 23.53 -14.31
CA MET A 1 -4.32 22.16 -14.62
C MET A 1 -3.19 21.13 -14.82
N ARG A 2 -2.11 21.41 -15.57
CA ARG A 2 -1.02 20.43 -15.85
C ARG A 2 -0.35 19.81 -14.61
N ARG A 3 -0.16 20.58 -13.54
CA ARG A 3 0.38 20.09 -12.25
C ARG A 3 -0.59 19.17 -11.50
N TRP A 4 -1.89 19.23 -11.80
CA TRP A 4 -2.89 18.41 -11.14
C TRP A 4 -2.85 16.97 -11.65
N PHE A 5 -2.92 16.79 -12.97
CA PHE A 5 -2.83 15.46 -13.57
C PHE A 5 -1.55 14.71 -13.21
N PHE A 6 -0.41 15.41 -13.14
CA PHE A 6 0.87 14.81 -12.76
C PHE A 6 0.86 14.26 -11.32
N ARG A 7 0.34 15.03 -10.37
CA ARG A 7 0.28 14.62 -8.96
C ARG A 7 -0.71 13.48 -8.74
N ALA A 8 -1.86 13.52 -9.39
CA ALA A 8 -2.84 12.44 -9.34
C ALA A 8 -2.27 11.15 -9.96
N GLY A 9 -1.57 11.27 -11.09
CA GLY A 9 -0.89 10.15 -11.74
C GLY A 9 0.14 9.47 -10.82
N ILE A 10 0.91 10.25 -10.05
CA ILE A 10 1.87 9.70 -9.09
C ILE A 10 1.18 9.04 -7.89
N CYS A 11 0.07 9.61 -7.41
CA CYS A 11 -0.70 8.98 -6.33
C CYS A 11 -1.37 7.68 -6.78
N LEU A 12 -1.73 7.58 -8.06
CA LEU A 12 -2.29 6.39 -8.69
C LEU A 12 -1.22 5.36 -9.08
N PHE A 13 0.04 5.78 -9.20
CA PHE A 13 1.11 4.94 -9.72
C PHE A 13 1.26 3.61 -8.97
N PRO A 14 1.32 3.56 -7.61
CA PRO A 14 1.42 2.29 -6.90
C PRO A 14 0.27 1.33 -7.20
N LEU A 15 -0.96 1.87 -7.28
CA LEU A 15 -2.15 1.10 -7.61
C LEU A 15 -2.08 0.58 -9.05
N ALA A 16 -1.65 1.42 -10.00
CA ALA A 16 -1.51 1.07 -11.41
C ALA A 16 -0.41 0.01 -11.68
N VAL A 17 0.59 -0.10 -10.80
CA VAL A 17 1.64 -1.14 -10.90
C VAL A 17 1.17 -2.51 -10.40
N THR A 18 0.01 -2.60 -9.74
CA THR A 18 -0.51 -3.87 -9.19
C THR A 18 -0.63 -5.02 -10.21
N PRO A 19 -1.14 -4.82 -11.44
CA PRO A 19 -1.20 -5.89 -12.44
C PRO A 19 0.19 -6.43 -12.81
N ILE A 20 1.21 -5.56 -12.79
CA ILE A 20 2.60 -5.94 -13.05
C ILE A 20 3.11 -6.84 -11.92
N TRP A 21 2.85 -6.49 -10.66
CA TRP A 21 3.17 -7.35 -9.51
C TRP A 21 2.52 -8.72 -9.64
N ILE A 22 1.22 -8.76 -9.90
CA ILE A 22 0.47 -10.02 -10.08
C ILE A 22 1.09 -10.85 -11.20
N PHE A 23 1.37 -10.25 -12.36
CA PHE A 23 1.97 -10.94 -13.49
C PHE A 23 3.35 -11.51 -13.15
N LEU A 24 4.21 -10.73 -12.51
CA LEU A 24 5.57 -11.15 -12.15
C LEU A 24 5.58 -12.28 -11.11
N ILE A 25 4.66 -12.24 -10.14
CA ILE A 25 4.49 -13.31 -9.14
C ILE A 25 3.91 -14.56 -9.80
N ALA A 26 2.85 -14.43 -10.60
CA ALA A 26 2.20 -15.56 -11.27
C ALA A 26 3.13 -16.28 -12.26
N ARG A 27 4.06 -15.55 -12.89
CA ARG A 27 5.09 -16.11 -13.78
C ARG A 27 6.25 -16.75 -13.01
N GLY A 28 6.27 -16.69 -11.68
CA GLY A 28 7.37 -17.14 -10.84
C GLY A 28 8.65 -16.30 -10.98
N SER A 29 8.57 -15.11 -11.61
CA SER A 29 9.72 -14.19 -11.72
C SER A 29 10.00 -13.49 -10.39
N LEU A 30 8.97 -13.31 -9.57
CA LEU A 30 9.07 -12.94 -8.16
C LEU A 30 8.62 -14.13 -7.32
N ASN A 31 9.51 -14.62 -6.46
CA ASN A 31 9.25 -15.74 -5.57
C ASN A 31 9.79 -15.40 -4.18
N PHE A 32 8.93 -15.49 -3.18
CA PHE A 32 9.20 -15.18 -1.77
C PHE A 32 9.11 -16.44 -0.90
N GLY A 33 9.13 -17.62 -1.51
CA GLY A 33 9.11 -18.93 -0.86
C GLY A 33 7.71 -19.55 -0.74
N GLY A 34 6.64 -18.82 -1.06
CA GLY A 34 5.25 -19.31 -0.98
C GLY A 34 4.70 -19.88 -2.30
N GLY A 35 5.42 -19.75 -3.41
CA GLY A 35 4.97 -20.19 -4.73
C GLY A 35 3.73 -19.41 -5.16
N GLU A 36 2.64 -20.10 -5.53
CA GLU A 36 1.37 -19.45 -5.91
C GLU A 36 0.78 -18.58 -4.78
N LYS A 37 1.09 -18.91 -3.52
CA LYS A 37 0.60 -18.16 -2.35
C LYS A 37 1.27 -16.80 -2.20
N ASP A 38 2.35 -16.53 -2.92
CA ASP A 38 2.97 -15.19 -2.93
C ASP A 38 2.00 -14.13 -3.47
N LEU A 39 0.96 -14.53 -4.21
CA LEU A 39 -0.14 -13.64 -4.61
C LEU A 39 -0.86 -12.99 -3.43
N PHE A 40 -0.85 -13.60 -2.24
CA PHE A 40 -1.42 -12.98 -1.04
C PHE A 40 -0.66 -11.71 -0.62
N LEU A 41 0.61 -11.55 -1.00
CA LEU A 41 1.39 -10.32 -0.77
C LEU A 41 0.87 -9.13 -1.57
N VAL A 42 0.04 -9.36 -2.59
CA VAL A 42 -0.63 -8.30 -3.35
C VAL A 42 -1.72 -7.61 -2.50
N ILE A 43 -2.31 -8.30 -1.52
CA ILE A 43 -3.34 -7.72 -0.64
C ILE A 43 -2.77 -6.56 0.20
N PRO A 44 -1.70 -6.71 0.99
CA PRO A 44 -1.13 -5.60 1.73
C PRO A 44 -0.61 -4.49 0.80
N TRP A 45 -0.11 -4.82 -0.39
CA TRP A 45 0.25 -3.83 -1.41
C TRP A 45 -0.96 -3.00 -1.89
N LEU A 46 -2.09 -3.63 -2.17
CA LEU A 46 -3.33 -2.97 -2.58
C LEU A 46 -3.87 -2.05 -1.48
N VAL A 47 -3.91 -2.54 -0.24
CA VAL A 47 -4.34 -1.75 0.91
C VAL A 47 -3.44 -0.53 1.08
N TRP A 48 -2.12 -0.73 1.04
CA TRP A 48 -1.16 0.37 1.13
C TRP A 48 -1.34 1.38 -0.02
N SER A 49 -1.49 0.91 -1.25
CA SER A 49 -1.65 1.77 -2.43
C SER A 49 -2.93 2.60 -2.38
N ALA A 50 -4.02 2.02 -1.88
CA ALA A 50 -5.29 2.74 -1.67
C ALA A 50 -5.16 3.81 -0.57
N LEU A 51 -4.51 3.48 0.56
CA LEU A 51 -4.22 4.43 1.62
C LEU A 51 -3.28 5.55 1.15
N PHE A 52 -2.26 5.21 0.36
CA PHE A 52 -1.33 6.17 -0.22
C PHE A 52 -2.06 7.19 -1.10
N LEU A 53 -2.96 6.72 -1.96
CA LEU A 53 -3.82 7.58 -2.78
C LEU A 53 -4.70 8.48 -1.92
N ALA A 54 -5.39 7.92 -0.93
CA ALA A 54 -6.29 8.68 -0.06
C ALA A 54 -5.55 9.77 0.74
N ILE A 55 -4.43 9.42 1.38
CA ILE A 55 -3.61 10.36 2.15
C ILE A 55 -2.98 11.41 1.21
N GLY A 56 -2.55 11.02 0.01
CA GLY A 56 -2.02 11.93 -1.00
C GLY A 56 -3.02 12.97 -1.46
N VAL A 57 -4.28 12.55 -1.68
CA VAL A 57 -5.39 13.46 -2.00
C VAL A 57 -5.65 14.42 -0.84
N VAL A 58 -5.72 13.92 0.40
CA VAL A 58 -5.93 14.77 1.59
C VAL A 58 -4.77 15.75 1.80
N ALA A 59 -3.53 15.30 1.67
CA ALA A 59 -2.35 16.13 1.83
C ALA A 59 -2.35 17.28 0.81
N TRP A 60 -2.81 16.99 -0.41
CA TRP A 60 -2.97 18.00 -1.43
C TRP A 60 -4.10 18.98 -1.13
N VAL A 61 -5.29 18.52 -0.75
CA VAL A 61 -6.41 19.43 -0.36
C VAL A 61 -5.97 20.40 0.74
N ARG A 62 -5.06 19.97 1.62
CA ARG A 62 -4.46 20.79 2.68
C ARG A 62 -3.30 21.70 2.23
N GLY A 63 -2.97 21.73 0.93
CA GLY A 63 -1.94 22.59 0.37
C GLY A 63 -0.50 22.22 0.76
N LEU A 64 -0.24 20.99 1.21
CA LEU A 64 1.10 20.55 1.58
C LEU A 64 2.08 20.61 0.40
N SER A 65 3.35 20.87 0.70
CA SER A 65 4.41 20.84 -0.30
C SER A 65 4.52 19.43 -0.89
N TRP A 66 4.98 19.33 -2.14
CA TRP A 66 5.06 18.07 -2.88
C TRP A 66 5.79 16.95 -2.12
N THR A 67 6.99 17.27 -1.62
CA THR A 67 7.84 16.32 -0.90
C THR A 67 7.21 15.88 0.42
N ARG A 68 6.60 16.82 1.17
CA ARG A 68 5.88 16.50 2.41
C ARG A 68 4.66 15.64 2.11
N GLY A 69 3.86 15.99 1.09
CA GLY A 69 2.69 15.23 0.69
C GLY A 69 3.04 13.77 0.38
N LEU A 70 4.07 13.54 -0.43
CA LEU A 70 4.56 12.18 -0.72
C LEU A 70 5.05 11.45 0.53
N ALA A 71 5.87 12.09 1.36
CA ALA A 71 6.40 11.48 2.58
C ALA A 71 5.27 11.10 3.56
N TRP A 72 4.29 11.99 3.77
CA TRP A 72 3.12 11.73 4.59
C TRP A 72 2.23 10.62 4.02
N SER A 73 2.09 10.55 2.71
CA SER A 73 1.31 9.51 2.05
C SER A 73 1.96 8.14 2.19
N ALA A 74 3.26 8.05 1.90
CA ALA A 74 4.01 6.79 2.00
C ALA A 74 4.13 6.33 3.46
N GLY A 75 4.59 7.23 4.34
CA GLY A 75 4.77 6.95 5.75
C GLY A 75 3.46 6.70 6.47
N GLY A 76 2.42 7.49 6.19
CA GLY A 76 1.10 7.33 6.78
C GLY A 76 0.43 6.02 6.34
N ALA A 77 0.47 5.69 5.06
CA ALA A 77 -0.06 4.42 4.56
C ALA A 77 0.67 3.21 5.17
N ALA A 78 2.00 3.29 5.29
CA ALA A 78 2.81 2.24 5.90
C ALA A 78 2.51 2.10 7.40
N ALA A 79 2.45 3.20 8.13
CA ALA A 79 2.16 3.22 9.56
C ALA A 79 0.77 2.64 9.84
N ILE A 80 -0.25 3.06 9.08
CA ILE A 80 -1.61 2.51 9.21
C ILE A 80 -1.62 1.01 8.94
N LEU A 81 -1.00 0.57 7.84
CA LEU A 81 -0.96 -0.85 7.48
C LEU A 81 -0.28 -1.68 8.58
N VAL A 82 0.84 -1.21 9.12
CA VAL A 82 1.57 -1.90 10.20
C VAL A 82 0.75 -1.95 11.47
N VAL A 83 0.15 -0.84 11.90
CA VAL A 83 -0.65 -0.78 13.13
C VAL A 83 -1.87 -1.69 13.03
N VAL A 84 -2.62 -1.59 11.93
CA VAL A 84 -3.82 -2.42 11.71
C VAL A 84 -3.44 -3.88 11.56
N GLY A 85 -2.41 -4.20 10.76
CA GLY A 85 -1.94 -5.56 10.56
C GLY A 85 -1.45 -6.21 11.85
N THR A 86 -0.64 -5.51 12.64
CA THR A 86 -0.17 -5.99 13.94
C THR A 86 -1.33 -6.16 14.91
N GLY A 87 -2.26 -5.20 14.97
CA GLY A 87 -3.45 -5.30 15.81
C GLY A 87 -4.33 -6.51 15.47
N LEU A 88 -4.54 -6.78 14.18
CA LEU A 88 -5.29 -7.96 13.71
C LEU A 88 -4.56 -9.27 14.06
N LEU A 89 -3.23 -9.31 13.93
CA LEU A 89 -2.44 -10.48 14.30
C LEU A 89 -2.50 -10.76 15.81
N LEU A 90 -2.35 -9.74 16.65
CA LEU A 90 -2.46 -9.87 18.11
C LEU A 90 -3.87 -10.26 18.54
N PHE A 91 -4.89 -9.73 17.86
CA PHE A 91 -6.27 -10.12 18.10
C PHE A 91 -6.51 -11.59 17.73
N ALA A 92 -6.02 -12.02 16.56
CA ALA A 92 -6.13 -13.40 16.10
C ALA A 92 -5.38 -14.38 17.01
N SER A 93 -4.17 -14.04 17.48
CA SER A 93 -3.43 -14.89 18.43
C SER A 93 -4.16 -15.04 19.76
N GLY A 94 -4.80 -13.98 20.24
CA GLY A 94 -5.65 -14.01 21.44
C GLY A 94 -6.87 -14.93 21.29
N LEU A 95 -7.49 -14.95 20.11
CA LEU A 95 -8.61 -15.87 19.80
C LEU A 95 -8.17 -17.33 19.69
N LEU A 96 -6.98 -17.57 19.13
CA LEU A 96 -6.43 -18.91 18.92
C LEU A 96 -5.77 -19.50 20.17
N GLY A 97 -5.75 -18.77 21.30
CA GLY A 97 -5.18 -19.23 22.57
C GLY A 97 -3.66 -19.38 22.55
N VAL A 98 -2.99 -18.83 21.54
CA VAL A 98 -1.52 -18.79 21.45
C VAL A 98 -1.06 -17.62 22.33
N ARG A 99 -0.79 -17.91 23.60
CA ARG A 99 -0.11 -17.00 24.53
C ARG A 99 1.31 -17.47 24.78
#